data_AF-A0A0J7IRD4-F1
#
_entry.id   AF-A0A0J7IRD4-F1
#
_cell.length_a   1.000
_cell.length_b   1.000
_cell.length_c   1.000
_cell.angle_alpha   90.00
_cell.angle_beta   90.00
_cell.angle_gamma   90.00
#
_symmetry.space_group_name_H-M   'P 1'
#
loop_
_entity.id
_entity.type
_entity.pdbx_description
1 polymer ?
#
loop_
_entity_poly.entity_id
_entity_poly.type
_entity_poly.pdbx_seq_one_letter_code
_entity_poly.pdbx_strand_id
1 'polypeptide(L)'
;MKKNLILRLMLIAFAFTLHSCVHDEIISSVDPLSKEYHSKSVFKEDEKYIKNVMQVYQEHETDIKKINGTPLWDYAMTMGHFDESFLIVPVSDGGKIISCLQAPRNGDNITFISDNDREHITFFQKYTTLKNRKPIKSEKLTSQAAKGLAECSFTSVSMWYPQDEYGSNAGYWETSYIVTCPTDQGDGDGDSGNPTYPYPGGGGGGGNNNPEPETPEEDPCQKTKAIVNNPKMQAGLQELKNQSTAGGEKGIKFKADGTPSATITGTAHSVDFGDKTGYAGGYHNHTPSGIPMLSPPDIDQLLGFARAQGNYGNPSNAYLGMVAPNGMHYVIWFNGNYSDALTNFSQDQLNIYTKKYRDRESALSEDLNYVNYLGADLNTNGLEKLFFETLKSMGLEGKVNLQKIENDGIVKNINVNTNNQPISTTCS
;
A
#
# COMPACT_ATOMS: atom_id res chain seq x y z
N MET A 1 -68.69 -25.55 5.89
CA MET A 1 -67.72 -24.73 6.65
C MET A 1 -66.27 -25.24 6.63
N LYS A 2 -65.94 -26.42 6.06
CA LYS A 2 -64.55 -26.96 6.08
C LYS A 2 -63.63 -26.54 4.91
N LYS A 3 -64.15 -26.04 3.78
CA LYS A 3 -63.32 -25.67 2.61
C LYS A 3 -62.54 -24.36 2.75
N ASN A 4 -63.08 -23.38 3.48
CA ASN A 4 -62.39 -22.09 3.71
C ASN A 4 -61.32 -22.16 4.81
N LEU A 5 -61.33 -23.20 5.64
CA LEU A 5 -60.31 -23.41 6.67
C LEU A 5 -59.01 -23.96 6.06
N ILE A 6 -59.13 -24.87 5.09
CA ILE A 6 -57.98 -25.48 4.39
C ILE A 6 -57.22 -24.43 3.56
N LEU A 7 -57.95 -23.54 2.88
CA LEU A 7 -57.34 -22.46 2.10
C LEU A 7 -56.61 -21.42 2.98
N ARG A 8 -57.14 -21.13 4.18
CA ARG A 8 -56.47 -20.25 5.16
C ARG A 8 -55.25 -20.91 5.80
N LEU A 9 -55.29 -22.23 6.03
CA LEU A 9 -54.14 -23.00 6.52
C LEU A 9 -53.00 -23.08 5.48
N MET A 10 -53.32 -23.19 4.19
CA MET A 10 -52.29 -23.18 3.13
C MET A 10 -51.63 -21.80 2.94
N LEU A 11 -52.38 -20.70 3.08
CA LEU A 11 -51.81 -19.34 3.02
C LEU A 11 -50.90 -19.02 4.21
N ILE A 12 -51.20 -19.56 5.40
CA ILE A 12 -50.33 -19.42 6.58
C ILE A 12 -49.06 -20.28 6.41
N ALA A 13 -49.17 -21.50 5.88
CA ALA A 13 -48.01 -22.34 5.59
C ALA A 13 -47.06 -21.73 4.54
N PHE A 14 -47.60 -21.04 3.52
CA PHE A 14 -46.79 -20.37 2.50
C PHE A 14 -46.12 -19.07 3.02
N ALA A 15 -46.69 -18.42 4.03
CA ALA A 15 -46.08 -17.27 4.69
C ALA A 15 -44.85 -17.67 5.53
N PHE A 16 -44.85 -18.88 6.11
CA PHE A 16 -43.69 -19.42 6.84
C PHE A 16 -42.56 -19.91 5.91
N THR A 17 -42.87 -20.38 4.70
CA THR A 17 -41.82 -20.76 3.72
C THR A 17 -41.12 -19.56 3.10
N LEU A 18 -41.72 -18.36 3.12
CA LEU A 18 -41.10 -17.12 2.63
C LEU A 18 -40.37 -16.32 3.74
N HIS A 19 -40.50 -16.72 5.01
CA HIS A 19 -39.75 -16.16 6.14
C HIS A 19 -38.57 -17.03 6.60
N SER A 20 -38.28 -18.14 5.92
CA SER A 20 -37.20 -19.07 6.29
C SER A 20 -35.87 -18.83 5.55
N CYS A 21 -35.72 -17.70 4.85
CA CYS A 21 -34.42 -17.23 4.33
C CYS A 21 -33.93 -16.00 5.08
N VAL A 22 -33.96 -16.04 6.41
CA VAL A 22 -33.00 -15.32 7.23
C VAL A 22 -32.24 -16.42 7.95
N HIS A 23 -31.01 -16.70 7.50
CA HIS A 23 -30.17 -17.70 8.15
C HIS A 23 -29.84 -17.22 9.57
N ASP A 24 -30.46 -17.87 10.57
CA ASP A 24 -29.88 -18.00 11.90
C ASP A 24 -28.68 -18.96 11.78
N GLU A 25 -27.47 -18.43 11.60
CA GLU A 25 -26.26 -19.20 11.89
C GLU A 25 -26.00 -19.18 13.39
N ILE A 26 -26.83 -19.88 14.15
CA ILE A 26 -26.45 -20.39 15.46
C ILE A 26 -25.61 -21.64 15.19
N ILE A 27 -24.30 -21.47 15.39
CA ILE A 27 -23.23 -22.47 15.56
C ILE A 27 -23.73 -23.91 15.46
N SER A 28 -23.65 -24.49 14.26
CA SER A 28 -23.76 -25.93 14.06
C SER A 28 -22.35 -26.55 14.08
N SER A 29 -22.17 -27.51 14.98
CA SER A 29 -20.96 -28.32 15.10
C SER A 29 -20.97 -29.44 14.05
N VAL A 30 -20.30 -29.28 12.90
CA VAL A 30 -20.03 -30.39 11.96
C VAL A 30 -18.77 -30.11 11.12
N ASP A 31 -17.85 -31.08 11.15
CA ASP A 31 -16.73 -31.42 10.24
C ASP A 31 -15.79 -30.30 9.70
N PRO A 32 -14.50 -30.25 10.11
CA PRO A 32 -13.55 -29.19 9.70
C PRO A 32 -12.96 -29.35 8.28
N LEU A 33 -13.16 -30.49 7.61
CA LEU A 33 -12.44 -30.84 6.37
C LEU A 33 -13.02 -30.24 5.08
N SER A 34 -14.14 -29.50 5.13
CA SER A 34 -14.84 -29.04 3.93
C SER A 34 -15.22 -27.56 3.89
N LYS A 35 -14.80 -26.73 4.85
CA LYS A 35 -15.06 -25.29 4.78
C LYS A 35 -13.98 -24.62 3.95
N GLU A 36 -14.29 -24.39 2.68
CA GLU A 36 -13.60 -23.39 1.87
C GLU A 36 -13.59 -22.06 2.65
N TYR A 37 -12.41 -21.48 2.84
CA TYR A 37 -12.26 -20.21 3.52
C TYR A 37 -13.08 -19.14 2.79
N HIS A 38 -13.95 -18.45 3.51
CA HIS A 38 -14.72 -17.33 3.00
C HIS A 38 -14.50 -16.11 3.89
N SER A 39 -13.75 -15.14 3.40
CA SER A 39 -13.48 -13.93 4.16
C SER A 39 -14.78 -13.21 4.52
N LYS A 40 -15.04 -13.09 5.82
CA LYS A 40 -16.02 -12.17 6.42
C LYS A 40 -15.33 -10.88 6.87
N SER A 41 -14.05 -10.70 6.52
CA SER A 41 -13.35 -9.46 6.81
C SER A 41 -13.91 -8.32 5.97
N VAL A 42 -14.06 -7.14 6.58
CA VAL A 42 -14.36 -5.91 5.82
C VAL A 42 -13.10 -5.23 5.30
N PHE A 43 -11.92 -5.73 5.66
CA PHE A 43 -10.64 -5.28 5.13
C PHE A 43 -10.20 -6.21 4.01
N LYS A 44 -9.31 -5.72 3.13
CA LYS A 44 -8.60 -6.61 2.21
C LYS A 44 -7.62 -7.43 3.04
N GLU A 45 -7.63 -8.74 2.89
CA GLU A 45 -6.75 -9.66 3.63
C GLU A 45 -5.83 -10.42 2.67
N ASP A 46 -4.68 -10.86 3.18
CA ASP A 46 -3.83 -11.84 2.52
C ASP A 46 -4.44 -13.25 2.66
N GLU A 47 -5.34 -13.61 1.75
CA GLU A 47 -6.00 -14.92 1.76
C GLU A 47 -5.03 -16.08 1.61
N LYS A 48 -3.89 -15.88 0.93
CA LYS A 48 -2.87 -16.92 0.76
C LYS A 48 -2.20 -17.18 2.11
N TYR A 49 -1.81 -16.12 2.82
CA TYR A 49 -1.26 -16.27 4.16
C TYR A 49 -2.24 -16.95 5.11
N ILE A 50 -3.50 -16.52 5.13
CA ILE A 50 -4.55 -17.12 5.97
C ILE A 50 -4.71 -18.61 5.69
N LYS A 51 -4.82 -19.02 4.42
CA LYS A 51 -4.96 -20.43 4.03
C LYS A 51 -3.75 -21.27 4.45
N ASN A 52 -2.55 -20.73 4.33
CA ASN A 52 -1.33 -21.43 4.73
C ASN A 52 -1.22 -21.56 6.27
N VAL A 53 -1.55 -20.51 7.03
CA VAL A 53 -1.61 -20.58 8.50
C VAL A 53 -2.70 -21.56 8.96
N MET A 54 -3.87 -21.54 8.32
CA MET A 54 -4.97 -22.48 8.57
C MET A 54 -4.52 -23.93 8.38
N GLN A 55 -3.78 -24.21 7.30
CA GLN A 55 -3.25 -25.55 7.03
C GLN A 55 -2.35 -26.02 8.17
N VAL A 56 -1.35 -25.22 8.55
CA VAL A 56 -0.42 -25.57 9.64
C VAL A 56 -1.17 -25.74 10.97
N TYR A 57 -2.15 -24.88 11.26
CA TYR A 57 -2.96 -25.02 12.47
C TYR A 57 -3.72 -26.34 12.49
N GLN A 58 -4.32 -26.75 11.37
CA GLN A 58 -5.08 -27.99 11.29
C GLN A 58 -4.18 -29.23 11.44
N GLU A 59 -2.98 -29.19 10.86
CA GLU A 59 -1.99 -30.26 10.96
C GLU A 59 -1.46 -30.42 12.40
N HIS A 60 -1.48 -29.35 13.20
CA HIS A 60 -0.88 -29.30 14.53
C HIS A 60 -1.82 -28.78 15.63
N GLU A 61 -3.15 -28.95 15.46
CA GLU A 61 -4.14 -28.30 16.33
C GLU A 61 -3.94 -28.66 17.81
N THR A 62 -3.63 -29.92 18.10
CA THR A 62 -3.46 -30.41 19.48
C THR A 62 -2.33 -29.72 20.23
N ASP A 63 -1.29 -29.30 19.50
CA ASP A 63 -0.08 -28.71 20.06
C ASP A 63 -0.23 -27.19 20.16
N ILE A 64 -1.00 -26.59 19.23
CA ILE A 64 -1.25 -25.15 19.16
C ILE A 64 -2.36 -24.71 20.12
N LYS A 65 -3.41 -25.52 20.26
CA LYS A 65 -4.62 -25.15 20.98
C LYS A 65 -4.41 -25.20 22.49
N LYS A 66 -4.19 -24.03 23.09
CA LYS A 66 -3.96 -23.88 24.54
C LYS A 66 -5.22 -23.64 25.37
N ILE A 67 -6.34 -23.29 24.74
CA ILE A 67 -7.61 -23.03 25.41
C ILE A 67 -8.77 -23.72 24.70
N ASN A 68 -9.85 -23.99 25.45
CA ASN A 68 -11.13 -24.41 24.86
C ASN A 68 -11.64 -23.30 23.94
N GLY A 69 -12.24 -23.65 22.81
CA GLY A 69 -12.73 -22.71 21.81
C GLY A 69 -12.35 -23.10 20.38
N THR A 70 -12.92 -22.37 19.42
CA THR A 70 -12.74 -22.60 17.98
C THR A 70 -12.26 -21.30 17.32
N PRO A 71 -11.12 -21.31 16.60
CA PRO A 71 -10.69 -20.17 15.79
C PRO A 71 -11.72 -19.85 14.69
N LEU A 72 -12.09 -18.58 14.57
CA LEU A 72 -13.00 -18.09 13.56
C LEU A 72 -12.22 -17.53 12.36
N TRP A 73 -11.72 -18.43 11.52
CA TRP A 73 -10.86 -18.10 10.38
C TRP A 73 -11.48 -17.08 9.41
N ASP A 74 -12.79 -17.13 9.18
CA ASP A 74 -13.49 -16.15 8.33
C ASP A 74 -13.31 -14.69 8.81
N TYR A 75 -13.01 -14.49 10.09
CA TYR A 75 -12.77 -13.19 10.72
C TYR A 75 -11.30 -12.91 11.00
N ALA A 76 -10.40 -13.75 10.48
CA ALA A 76 -8.97 -13.54 10.59
C ALA A 76 -8.56 -12.22 9.93
N MET A 77 -7.64 -11.50 10.58
CA MET A 77 -7.15 -10.21 10.12
C MET A 77 -5.64 -10.26 10.02
N THR A 78 -5.13 -9.89 8.86
CA THR A 78 -3.71 -9.71 8.57
C THR A 78 -3.22 -8.36 9.07
N MET A 79 -4.10 -7.51 9.61
CA MET A 79 -3.74 -6.20 10.16
C MET A 79 -3.01 -5.29 9.16
N GLY A 80 -3.22 -5.50 7.86
CA GLY A 80 -2.54 -4.77 6.78
C GLY A 80 -1.19 -5.34 6.35
N HIS A 81 -0.82 -6.54 6.84
CA HIS A 81 0.36 -7.29 6.43
C HIS A 81 0.04 -8.19 5.23
N PHE A 82 0.36 -7.71 4.01
CA PHE A 82 0.14 -8.45 2.74
C PHE A 82 1.40 -9.15 2.21
N ASP A 83 2.42 -9.22 3.05
CA ASP A 83 3.72 -9.84 2.83
C ASP A 83 3.82 -11.18 3.55
N GLU A 84 2.68 -11.81 3.88
CA GLU A 84 2.63 -13.08 4.60
C GLU A 84 3.34 -13.04 5.97
N SER A 85 3.38 -11.89 6.67
CA SER A 85 4.19 -11.74 7.90
C SER A 85 3.42 -11.86 9.21
N PHE A 86 2.12 -11.56 9.23
CA PHE A 86 1.35 -11.54 10.48
C PHE A 86 -0.14 -11.79 10.27
N LEU A 87 -0.72 -12.57 11.18
CA LEU A 87 -2.15 -12.84 11.23
C LEU A 87 -2.61 -12.89 12.69
N ILE A 88 -3.81 -12.41 12.95
CA ILE A 88 -4.51 -12.63 14.21
C ILE A 88 -5.92 -13.15 13.95
N VAL A 89 -6.32 -14.16 14.72
CA VAL A 89 -7.58 -14.90 14.54
C VAL A 89 -8.35 -14.93 15.86
N PRO A 90 -9.60 -14.50 15.91
CA PRO A 90 -10.38 -14.59 17.15
C PRO A 90 -10.79 -16.04 17.45
N VAL A 91 -10.72 -16.42 18.72
CA VAL A 91 -11.11 -17.74 19.22
C VAL A 91 -12.40 -17.61 20.01
N SER A 92 -13.42 -18.36 19.61
CA SER A 92 -14.76 -18.28 20.19
C SER A 92 -15.15 -19.54 20.98
N ASP A 93 -15.90 -19.34 22.06
CA ASP A 93 -16.61 -20.40 22.78
C ASP A 93 -18.06 -19.94 23.00
N GLY A 94 -19.02 -20.66 22.43
CA GLY A 94 -20.44 -20.32 22.51
C GLY A 94 -20.79 -18.90 21.98
N GLY A 95 -20.06 -18.40 20.98
CA GLY A 95 -20.28 -17.06 20.39
C GLY A 95 -19.62 -15.91 21.17
N LYS A 96 -18.97 -16.20 22.30
CA LYS A 96 -18.12 -15.26 23.02
C LYS A 96 -16.68 -15.40 22.56
N ILE A 97 -16.02 -14.29 22.26
CA ILE A 97 -14.57 -14.28 22.01
C ILE A 97 -13.87 -14.38 23.36
N ILE A 98 -13.01 -15.39 23.50
CA ILE A 98 -12.34 -15.73 24.76
C ILE A 98 -10.82 -15.57 24.68
N SER A 99 -10.25 -15.59 23.48
CA SER A 99 -8.88 -15.17 23.19
C SER A 99 -8.74 -14.82 21.71
N CYS A 100 -7.54 -14.42 21.32
CA CYS A 100 -7.07 -14.41 19.95
C CYS A 100 -5.90 -15.40 19.79
N LEU A 101 -5.63 -15.76 18.54
CA LEU A 101 -4.48 -16.55 18.12
C LEU A 101 -3.67 -15.71 17.15
N GLN A 102 -2.45 -15.35 17.54
CA GLN A 102 -1.51 -14.66 16.66
C GLN A 102 -0.63 -15.69 15.95
N ALA A 103 -0.34 -15.43 14.68
CA ALA A 103 0.55 -16.21 13.85
C ALA A 103 1.55 -15.29 13.12
N PRO A 104 2.55 -14.74 13.82
CA PRO A 104 3.70 -14.12 13.16
C PRO A 104 4.50 -15.14 12.37
N ARG A 105 4.95 -14.75 11.17
CA ARG A 105 5.92 -15.48 10.37
C ARG A 105 7.29 -14.81 10.50
N ASN A 106 8.32 -15.63 10.71
CA ASN A 106 9.71 -15.22 10.64
C ASN A 106 10.45 -16.16 9.69
N GLY A 107 10.82 -15.64 8.51
CA GLY A 107 11.40 -16.44 7.44
C GLY A 107 10.50 -17.60 7.02
N ASP A 108 11.02 -18.82 7.10
CA ASP A 108 10.31 -20.04 6.73
C ASP A 108 9.49 -20.66 7.86
N ASN A 109 9.29 -19.96 8.98
CA ASN A 109 8.56 -20.48 10.13
C ASN A 109 7.40 -19.58 10.55
N ILE A 110 6.30 -20.20 11.00
CA ILE A 110 5.21 -19.52 11.71
C ILE A 110 5.26 -19.94 13.17
N THR A 111 5.13 -18.97 14.07
CA THR A 111 4.94 -19.21 15.51
C THR A 111 3.48 -18.96 15.89
N PHE A 112 2.86 -19.85 16.66
CA PHE A 112 1.50 -19.63 17.17
C PHE A 112 1.52 -19.14 18.62
N ILE A 113 0.91 -17.97 18.85
CA ILE A 113 0.90 -17.31 20.15
C ILE A 113 -0.55 -17.13 20.60
N SER A 114 -0.87 -17.65 21.78
CA SER A 114 -2.16 -17.40 22.43
C SER A 114 -2.16 -15.99 23.01
N ASP A 115 -3.13 -15.20 22.57
CA ASP A 115 -3.26 -13.79 22.93
C ASP A 115 -4.54 -13.59 23.74
N ASN A 116 -4.37 -13.26 25.02
CA ASN A 116 -5.47 -13.03 25.96
C ASN A 116 -5.65 -11.54 26.27
N ASP A 117 -5.15 -10.65 25.41
CA ASP A 117 -5.32 -9.21 25.57
C ASP A 117 -6.81 -8.83 25.53
N ARG A 118 -7.23 -8.05 26.54
CA ARG A 118 -8.64 -7.69 26.71
C ARG A 118 -9.13 -6.73 25.63
N GLU A 119 -8.27 -5.86 25.12
CA GLU A 119 -8.62 -4.92 24.05
C GLU A 119 -8.83 -5.68 22.75
N HIS A 120 -7.95 -6.65 22.44
CA HIS A 120 -8.09 -7.49 21.25
C HIS A 120 -9.36 -8.35 21.33
N ILE A 121 -9.62 -9.00 22.47
CA ILE A 121 -10.85 -9.77 22.71
C ILE A 121 -12.08 -8.88 22.54
N THR A 122 -12.07 -7.67 23.11
CA THR A 122 -13.20 -6.73 23.02
C THR A 122 -13.45 -6.26 21.59
N PHE A 123 -12.38 -5.93 20.87
CA PHE A 123 -12.44 -5.57 19.46
C PHE A 123 -13.08 -6.70 18.64
N PHE A 124 -12.54 -7.92 18.76
CA PHE A 124 -13.04 -9.06 18.00
C PHE A 124 -14.45 -9.50 18.44
N GLN A 125 -14.82 -9.32 19.70
CA GLN A 125 -16.19 -9.54 20.16
C GLN A 125 -17.18 -8.63 19.43
N LYS A 126 -16.85 -7.34 19.29
CA LYS A 126 -17.67 -6.39 18.52
C LYS A 126 -17.64 -6.70 17.02
N TYR A 127 -16.46 -7.02 16.49
CA TYR A 127 -16.24 -7.32 15.09
C TYR A 127 -17.06 -8.50 14.58
N THR A 128 -17.16 -9.56 15.38
CA THR A 128 -17.82 -10.82 15.01
C THR A 128 -19.33 -10.81 15.24
N THR A 129 -19.86 -9.91 16.08
CA THR A 129 -21.28 -9.89 16.47
C THR A 129 -22.13 -8.87 15.71
N LEU A 130 -21.54 -7.78 15.21
CA LEU A 130 -22.28 -6.70 14.56
C LEU A 130 -22.45 -6.95 13.05
N LYS A 131 -23.70 -7.00 12.58
CA LYS A 131 -24.08 -7.28 11.19
C LYS A 131 -23.69 -6.18 10.19
N ASN A 132 -23.74 -4.91 10.62
CA ASN A 132 -23.44 -3.74 9.78
C ASN A 132 -22.19 -3.04 10.29
N ARG A 133 -21.11 -3.05 9.50
CA ARG A 133 -19.82 -2.42 9.81
C ARG A 133 -19.19 -1.85 8.55
N LYS A 134 -18.53 -0.69 8.66
CA LYS A 134 -17.79 -0.07 7.55
C LYS A 134 -16.37 0.30 8.01
N PRO A 135 -15.32 -0.10 7.27
CA PRO A 135 -13.95 0.27 7.58
C PRO A 135 -13.67 1.70 7.10
N ILE A 136 -12.82 2.44 7.82
CA ILE A 136 -12.24 3.70 7.31
C ILE A 136 -10.76 3.55 7.00
N LYS A 137 -9.96 2.95 7.90
CA LYS A 137 -8.52 2.84 7.74
C LYS A 137 -7.93 1.94 8.83
N SER A 138 -6.89 1.18 8.49
CA SER A 138 -5.96 0.57 9.44
C SER A 138 -4.70 1.42 9.41
N GLU A 139 -4.28 2.00 10.54
CA GLU A 139 -3.05 2.80 10.63
C GLU A 139 -2.12 2.23 11.69
N LYS A 140 -0.89 1.89 11.30
CA LYS A 140 0.13 1.46 12.26
C LYS A 140 0.75 2.66 12.96
N LEU A 141 0.67 2.72 14.29
CA LEU A 141 1.44 3.64 15.13
C LEU A 141 2.69 2.90 15.65
N THR A 142 3.86 3.52 15.58
CA THR A 142 5.08 3.02 16.21
C THR A 142 5.42 3.92 17.40
N SER A 143 5.63 3.35 18.58
CA SER A 143 6.20 4.09 19.70
C SER A 143 7.73 4.09 19.56
N GLN A 144 8.35 5.27 19.52
CA GLN A 144 9.79 5.39 19.69
C GLN A 144 10.16 5.02 21.13
N ALA A 145 10.65 3.80 21.35
CA ALA A 145 11.26 3.44 22.62
C ALA A 145 12.76 3.74 22.58
N ALA A 146 13.30 4.24 23.70
CA ALA A 146 14.73 4.40 23.88
C ALA A 146 15.46 3.05 23.69
N LYS A 147 16.66 3.09 23.11
CA LYS A 147 17.56 1.95 22.85
C LYS A 147 17.38 0.81 23.87
N GLY A 148 16.89 -0.35 23.41
CA GLY A 148 16.90 -1.60 24.17
C GLY A 148 15.54 -2.17 24.62
N LEU A 149 14.42 -1.64 24.15
CA LEU A 149 13.09 -2.25 24.35
C LEU A 149 12.56 -2.76 23.01
N ALA A 150 12.04 -4.00 22.98
CA ALA A 150 11.40 -4.59 21.81
C ALA A 150 10.37 -3.61 21.21
N GLU A 151 10.54 -3.27 19.93
CA GLU A 151 9.67 -2.31 19.24
C GLU A 151 8.28 -2.91 19.01
N CYS A 152 7.36 -2.66 19.93
CA CYS A 152 5.96 -2.99 19.72
C CYS A 152 5.34 -2.12 18.60
N SER A 153 4.55 -2.78 17.79
CA SER A 153 3.88 -2.33 16.60
C SER A 153 2.39 -2.18 16.93
N PHE A 154 1.83 -0.99 16.86
CA PHE A 154 0.41 -0.76 17.19
C PHE A 154 -0.38 -0.62 15.88
N THR A 155 -1.44 -1.37 15.67
CA THR A 155 -2.37 -1.18 14.54
C THR A 155 -3.66 -0.59 15.06
N SER A 156 -3.94 0.67 14.70
CA SER A 156 -5.23 1.29 14.98
C SER A 156 -6.25 0.87 13.92
N VAL A 157 -7.39 0.36 14.37
CA VAL A 157 -8.51 -0.07 13.53
C VAL A 157 -9.70 0.80 13.87
N SER A 158 -10.10 1.67 12.93
CA SER A 158 -11.28 2.52 13.10
C SER A 158 -12.51 1.91 12.41
N MET A 159 -13.55 1.68 13.19
CA MET A 159 -14.82 1.09 12.74
C MET A 159 -16.00 2.00 13.04
N TRP A 160 -16.92 2.09 12.08
CA TRP A 160 -18.24 2.68 12.32
C TRP A 160 -19.20 1.64 12.87
N TYR A 161 -19.90 1.98 13.95
CA TYR A 161 -20.96 1.17 14.52
C TYR A 161 -22.30 1.91 14.51
N PRO A 162 -23.40 1.25 14.08
CA PRO A 162 -24.73 1.84 14.17
C PRO A 162 -25.19 1.92 15.63
N GLN A 163 -25.98 2.94 15.97
CA GLN A 163 -26.51 3.12 17.32
C GLN A 163 -27.63 2.13 17.67
N ASP A 164 -28.27 1.54 16.66
CA ASP A 164 -29.25 0.48 16.78
C ASP A 164 -29.02 -0.62 15.73
N GLU A 165 -29.49 -1.84 16.01
CA GLU A 165 -29.37 -2.99 15.08
C GLU A 165 -30.22 -2.83 13.80
N TYR A 166 -31.05 -1.78 13.73
CA TYR A 166 -32.01 -1.54 12.65
C TYR A 166 -31.50 -0.56 11.59
N GLY A 167 -30.24 -0.14 11.66
CA GLY A 167 -29.58 0.60 10.59
C GLY A 167 -30.07 2.03 10.46
N SER A 168 -30.40 2.71 11.57
CA SER A 168 -30.54 4.16 11.53
C SER A 168 -29.23 4.82 11.05
N ASN A 169 -29.33 5.96 10.37
CA ASN A 169 -28.15 6.74 9.95
C ASN A 169 -27.38 7.36 11.14
N ALA A 170 -27.80 7.08 12.38
CA ALA A 170 -27.12 7.46 13.60
C ALA A 170 -26.17 6.33 14.02
N GLY A 171 -24.92 6.70 14.30
CA GLY A 171 -23.89 5.77 14.74
C GLY A 171 -22.69 6.52 15.30
N TYR A 172 -21.75 5.76 15.82
CA TYR A 172 -20.53 6.30 16.42
C TYR A 172 -19.30 5.61 15.84
N TRP A 173 -18.19 6.33 15.88
CA TRP A 173 -16.89 5.82 15.51
C TRP A 173 -16.18 5.29 16.73
N GLU A 174 -15.50 4.17 16.59
CA GLU A 174 -14.60 3.66 17.61
C GLU A 174 -13.28 3.27 16.95
N THR A 175 -12.18 3.58 17.63
CA THR A 175 -10.82 3.19 17.23
C THR A 175 -10.31 2.22 18.27
N SER A 176 -10.01 1.00 17.85
CA SER A 176 -9.31 0.00 18.67
C SER A 176 -7.84 -0.02 18.28
N TYR A 177 -6.97 -0.35 19.23
CA TYR A 177 -5.54 -0.53 18.97
C TYR A 177 -5.20 -2.00 19.18
N ILE A 178 -4.46 -2.58 18.23
CA ILE A 178 -3.94 -3.93 18.32
C ILE A 178 -2.43 -3.82 18.49
N VAL A 179 -1.89 -4.30 19.60
CA VAL A 179 -0.46 -4.22 19.89
C VAL A 179 0.21 -5.55 19.54
N THR A 180 1.16 -5.50 18.61
CA THR A 180 2.03 -6.62 18.24
C THR A 180 3.43 -6.32 18.72
N CYS A 181 3.93 -7.04 19.72
CA CYS A 181 5.33 -6.95 20.12
C CYS A 181 6.12 -8.09 19.49
N PRO A 182 7.29 -7.83 18.87
CA PRO A 182 8.21 -8.91 18.55
C PRO A 182 8.55 -9.61 19.87
N THR A 183 8.33 -10.92 19.93
CA THR A 183 8.73 -11.72 21.08
C THR A 183 10.24 -11.64 21.19
N ASP A 184 10.73 -11.22 22.36
CA ASP A 184 12.16 -11.09 22.65
C ASP A 184 12.91 -12.36 22.21
N GLN A 185 13.75 -12.24 21.18
CA GLN A 185 14.95 -13.08 21.09
C GLN A 185 15.90 -12.53 22.15
N GLY A 186 15.71 -12.99 23.39
CA GLY A 186 16.74 -12.89 24.39
C GLY A 186 17.91 -13.78 23.97
N ASP A 187 19.09 -13.18 23.79
CA ASP A 187 20.35 -13.89 23.94
C ASP A 187 20.35 -14.55 25.32
N GLY A 188 20.07 -15.85 25.37
CA GLY A 188 20.10 -16.64 26.59
C GLY A 188 18.98 -17.68 26.65
N ASP A 189 19.31 -18.91 26.26
CA ASP A 189 18.83 -20.17 26.83
C ASP A 189 17.50 -20.08 27.60
N GLY A 190 16.38 -20.10 26.87
CA GLY A 190 15.04 -19.94 27.44
C GLY A 190 13.94 -20.32 26.45
N ASP A 191 13.48 -21.56 26.55
CA ASP A 191 12.32 -22.14 25.87
C ASP A 191 11.08 -21.23 25.99
N SER A 192 10.81 -20.42 24.95
CA SER A 192 9.50 -19.79 24.82
C SER A 192 8.55 -20.85 24.27
N GLY A 193 7.79 -21.52 25.16
CA GLY A 193 6.91 -22.67 24.85
C GLY A 193 5.73 -22.37 23.92
N ASN A 194 5.92 -21.58 22.87
CA ASN A 194 5.00 -21.33 21.77
C ASN A 194 5.39 -22.20 20.57
N PRO A 195 4.45 -23.00 20.05
CA PRO A 195 4.77 -23.94 19.00
C PRO A 195 5.06 -23.21 17.69
N THR A 196 6.13 -23.65 17.03
CA THR A 196 6.67 -23.07 15.79
C THR A 196 6.79 -24.15 14.73
N TYR A 197 6.33 -23.87 13.52
CA TYR A 197 6.27 -24.85 12.43
C TYR A 197 6.76 -24.26 11.10
N PRO A 198 7.25 -25.11 10.18
CA PRO A 198 7.58 -24.69 8.82
C PRO A 198 6.38 -24.10 8.08
N TYR A 199 6.63 -23.07 7.29
CA TYR A 199 5.66 -22.45 6.42
C TYR A 199 5.48 -23.25 5.11
N PRO A 200 4.26 -23.67 4.75
CA PRO A 200 4.03 -24.46 3.54
C PRO A 200 4.42 -23.71 2.26
N GLY A 201 5.15 -24.38 1.37
CA GLY A 201 5.54 -23.84 0.06
C GLY A 201 6.90 -23.14 -0.01
N GLY A 202 7.65 -23.09 1.09
CA GLY A 202 9.08 -22.72 1.10
C GLY A 202 9.93 -23.81 0.46
N GLY A 203 10.33 -23.61 -0.80
CA GLY A 203 11.29 -24.48 -1.49
C GLY A 203 12.63 -24.45 -0.76
N GLY A 204 13.07 -25.61 -0.28
CA GLY A 204 14.20 -25.75 0.62
C GLY A 204 15.54 -25.21 0.11
N GLY A 205 16.29 -24.65 1.05
CA GLY A 205 17.71 -24.34 0.94
C GLY A 205 18.32 -24.27 2.33
N GLY A 206 18.65 -25.44 2.90
CA GLY A 206 19.40 -25.50 4.15
C GLY A 206 20.77 -24.83 3.98
N GLY A 207 21.02 -23.78 4.77
CA GLY A 207 22.30 -23.10 4.79
C GLY A 207 22.37 -22.13 5.97
N ASN A 208 23.04 -22.58 7.04
CA ASN A 208 23.64 -21.83 8.16
C ASN A 208 23.22 -20.37 8.37
N ASN A 209 22.74 -20.09 9.59
CA ASN A 209 22.66 -18.78 10.25
C ASN A 209 23.82 -17.86 9.86
N ASN A 210 23.56 -17.08 8.82
CA ASN A 210 24.17 -15.81 8.52
C ASN A 210 22.97 -14.93 8.14
N PRO A 211 22.87 -13.67 8.60
CA PRO A 211 21.80 -12.80 8.13
C PRO A 211 21.80 -12.86 6.60
N GLU A 212 20.68 -13.32 6.03
CA GLU A 212 20.51 -13.27 4.59
C GLU A 212 20.76 -11.81 4.20
N PRO A 213 21.69 -11.53 3.26
CA PRO A 213 21.99 -10.17 2.90
C PRO A 213 20.68 -9.55 2.44
N GLU A 214 20.36 -8.36 2.95
CA GLU A 214 19.40 -7.48 2.29
C GLU A 214 19.68 -7.60 0.79
N THR A 215 18.68 -8.01 0.00
CA THR A 215 18.76 -7.91 -1.45
C THR A 215 19.24 -6.50 -1.72
N PRO A 216 20.43 -6.31 -2.34
CA PRO A 216 21.04 -5.00 -2.42
C PRO A 216 20.01 -4.07 -3.02
N GLU A 217 19.70 -3.00 -2.29
CA GLU A 217 18.78 -1.96 -2.73
C GLU A 217 19.15 -1.63 -4.18
N GLU A 218 18.31 -2.00 -5.15
CA GLU A 218 18.66 -1.76 -6.56
C GLU A 218 18.91 -0.26 -6.70
N ASP A 219 20.13 0.12 -7.08
CA ASP A 219 20.49 1.51 -7.38
C ASP A 219 19.41 2.09 -8.32
N PRO A 220 18.83 3.28 -8.03
CA PRO A 220 17.86 3.94 -8.91
C PRO A 220 18.21 3.87 -10.39
N CYS A 221 19.50 3.85 -10.75
CA CYS A 221 19.96 3.62 -12.12
C CYS A 221 19.46 2.30 -12.72
N GLN A 222 19.60 1.18 -12.01
CA GLN A 222 19.15 -0.13 -12.47
C GLN A 222 17.62 -0.18 -12.57
N LYS A 223 16.91 0.43 -11.61
CA LYS A 223 15.45 0.52 -11.65
C LYS A 223 14.94 1.25 -12.90
N THR A 224 15.53 2.39 -13.25
CA THR A 224 15.15 3.11 -14.48
C THR A 224 15.55 2.37 -15.74
N LYS A 225 16.74 1.75 -15.79
CA LYS A 225 17.12 0.88 -16.90
C LYS A 225 16.11 -0.26 -17.08
N ALA A 226 15.65 -0.88 -16.00
CA ALA A 226 14.64 -1.94 -16.03
C ALA A 226 13.30 -1.43 -16.55
N ILE A 227 12.83 -0.26 -16.11
CA ILE A 227 11.60 0.39 -16.59
C ILE A 227 11.69 0.70 -18.09
N VAL A 228 12.74 1.42 -18.50
CA VAL A 228 12.88 1.93 -19.87
C VAL A 228 13.10 0.79 -20.86
N ASN A 229 13.68 -0.34 -20.43
CA ASN A 229 13.86 -1.52 -21.28
C ASN A 229 12.73 -2.55 -21.15
N ASN A 230 11.77 -2.36 -20.24
CA ASN A 230 10.68 -3.33 -20.04
C ASN A 230 9.78 -3.39 -21.29
N PRO A 231 9.70 -4.55 -21.99
CA PRO A 231 8.90 -4.67 -23.20
C PRO A 231 7.42 -4.37 -22.98
N LYS A 232 6.88 -4.64 -21.78
CA LYS A 232 5.48 -4.35 -21.42
C LYS A 232 5.19 -2.86 -21.34
N MET A 233 6.21 -2.03 -21.08
CA MET A 233 6.07 -0.59 -20.93
C MET A 233 6.30 0.18 -22.24
N GLN A 234 7.03 -0.40 -23.20
CA GLN A 234 7.42 0.27 -24.45
C GLN A 234 6.23 0.86 -25.22
N ALA A 235 5.14 0.11 -25.35
CA ALA A 235 3.96 0.56 -26.09
C ALA A 235 3.34 1.81 -25.43
N GLY A 236 3.25 1.82 -24.10
CA GLY A 236 2.76 2.97 -23.34
C GLY A 236 3.69 4.17 -23.43
N LEU A 237 5.01 3.96 -23.28
CA LEU A 237 6.00 5.04 -23.43
C LEU A 237 5.98 5.63 -24.84
N GLN A 238 5.81 4.80 -25.88
CA GLN A 238 5.72 5.28 -27.26
C GLN A 238 4.41 6.05 -27.50
N GLU A 239 3.29 5.63 -26.91
CA GLU A 239 2.04 6.41 -26.95
C GLU A 239 2.26 7.81 -26.36
N LEU A 240 2.86 7.89 -25.17
CA LEU A 240 3.10 9.17 -24.51
C LEU A 240 4.08 10.05 -25.28
N LYS A 241 5.14 9.48 -25.88
CA LYS A 241 6.06 10.22 -26.76
C LYS A 241 5.33 10.81 -27.96
N ASN A 242 4.47 10.03 -28.62
CA ASN A 242 3.68 10.52 -29.74
C ASN A 242 2.71 11.63 -29.29
N GLN A 243 2.03 11.43 -28.16
CA GLN A 243 1.10 12.40 -27.59
C GLN A 243 1.77 13.72 -27.23
N SER A 244 3.03 13.68 -26.78
CA SER A 244 3.79 14.89 -26.39
C SER A 244 3.86 15.93 -27.52
N THR A 245 3.81 15.49 -28.78
CA THR A 245 3.84 16.37 -29.96
C THR A 245 2.46 16.87 -30.41
N ALA A 246 1.38 16.24 -29.93
CA ALA A 246 0.01 16.51 -30.38
C ALA A 246 -0.75 17.52 -29.50
N GLY A 247 -0.28 17.77 -28.27
CA GLY A 247 -0.97 18.58 -27.27
C GLY A 247 -1.91 17.76 -26.38
N GLY A 248 -2.31 18.31 -25.23
CA GLY A 248 -3.01 17.57 -24.18
C GLY A 248 -2.14 16.50 -23.50
N GLU A 249 -2.44 16.20 -22.24
CA GLU A 249 -1.70 15.19 -21.47
C GLU A 249 -2.47 13.88 -21.37
N LYS A 250 -1.72 12.79 -21.40
CA LYS A 250 -2.16 11.44 -21.09
C LYS A 250 -1.23 10.84 -20.05
N GLY A 251 -1.75 9.90 -19.27
CA GLY A 251 -1.01 9.18 -18.24
C GLY A 251 -1.24 7.67 -18.32
N ILE A 252 -0.25 6.89 -17.93
CA ILE A 252 -0.33 5.44 -17.80
C ILE A 252 0.33 5.05 -16.48
N LYS A 253 -0.35 4.25 -15.66
CA LYS A 253 0.21 3.67 -14.44
C LYS A 253 0.81 2.31 -14.74
N PHE A 254 1.82 1.91 -13.98
CA PHE A 254 2.48 0.63 -14.16
C PHE A 254 2.61 -0.11 -12.83
N LYS A 255 2.25 -1.39 -12.85
CA LYS A 255 2.50 -2.31 -11.73
C LYS A 255 4.00 -2.57 -11.61
N ALA A 256 4.43 -3.18 -10.50
CA ALA A 256 5.83 -3.56 -10.28
C ALA A 256 6.39 -4.45 -11.41
N ASP A 257 5.56 -5.30 -12.02
CA ASP A 257 5.96 -6.17 -13.14
C ASP A 257 5.94 -5.48 -14.53
N GLY A 258 5.68 -4.16 -14.56
CA GLY A 258 5.55 -3.35 -15.77
C GLY A 258 4.21 -3.45 -16.49
N THR A 259 3.23 -4.17 -15.95
CA THR A 259 1.89 -4.24 -16.56
C THR A 259 1.23 -2.85 -16.55
N PRO A 260 0.82 -2.31 -17.71
CA PRO A 260 0.19 -0.99 -17.79
C PRO A 260 -1.28 -1.01 -17.34
N SER A 261 -1.74 0.12 -16.81
CA SER A 261 -3.17 0.44 -16.73
C SER A 261 -3.73 0.79 -18.12
N ALA A 262 -5.04 0.97 -18.21
CA ALA A 262 -5.60 1.72 -19.33
C ALA A 262 -5.01 3.14 -19.38
N THR A 263 -4.91 3.70 -20.59
CA THR A 263 -4.49 5.09 -20.79
C THR A 263 -5.52 6.04 -20.18
N ILE A 264 -5.01 7.00 -19.42
CA ILE A 264 -5.79 8.03 -18.73
C ILE A 264 -5.70 9.31 -19.56
N THR A 265 -6.84 9.85 -19.97
CA THR A 265 -6.90 11.15 -20.65
C THR A 265 -6.91 12.26 -19.62
N GLY A 266 -5.93 13.16 -19.72
CA GLY A 266 -5.84 14.36 -18.90
C GLY A 266 -6.46 15.59 -19.55
N THR A 267 -6.01 16.74 -19.09
CA THR A 267 -6.37 18.08 -19.58
C THR A 267 -5.27 18.62 -20.50
N ALA A 268 -5.24 19.93 -20.75
CA ALA A 268 -4.21 20.55 -21.59
C ALA A 268 -2.79 20.40 -21.01
N HIS A 269 -2.63 20.41 -19.68
CA HIS A 269 -1.33 20.46 -18.98
C HIS A 269 -1.38 19.75 -17.61
N SER A 270 -2.19 18.70 -17.48
CA SER A 270 -2.26 17.91 -16.26
C SER A 270 -2.98 16.59 -16.52
N VAL A 271 -2.53 15.51 -15.89
CA VAL A 271 -3.26 14.25 -15.77
C VAL A 271 -3.43 13.85 -14.31
N ASP A 272 -4.62 13.37 -13.96
CA ASP A 272 -4.87 12.74 -12.66
C ASP A 272 -4.79 11.22 -12.78
N PHE A 273 -3.79 10.62 -12.12
CA PHE A 273 -3.62 9.18 -12.10
C PHE A 273 -4.70 8.43 -11.28
N GLY A 274 -5.54 9.14 -10.52
CA GLY A 274 -6.59 8.56 -9.70
C GLY A 274 -6.03 7.65 -8.60
N ASP A 275 -6.71 6.52 -8.36
CA ASP A 275 -6.26 5.50 -7.40
C ASP A 275 -4.95 4.84 -7.85
N LYS A 276 -3.93 4.91 -7.00
CA LYS A 276 -2.56 4.44 -7.25
C LYS A 276 -2.28 3.08 -6.59
N THR A 277 -3.26 2.50 -5.89
CA THR A 277 -3.12 1.23 -5.18
C THR A 277 -2.72 0.10 -6.14
N GLY A 278 -1.67 -0.63 -5.79
CA GLY A 278 -1.16 -1.75 -6.59
C GLY A 278 -0.31 -1.35 -7.80
N TYR A 279 0.00 -0.06 -7.97
CA TYR A 279 0.92 0.43 -9.00
C TYR A 279 2.23 0.91 -8.36
N ALA A 280 3.36 0.62 -9.01
CA ALA A 280 4.68 1.08 -8.58
C ALA A 280 4.94 2.52 -9.03
N GLY A 281 4.36 2.96 -10.14
CA GLY A 281 4.55 4.33 -10.62
C GLY A 281 3.67 4.66 -11.82
N GLY A 282 3.99 5.78 -12.45
CA GLY A 282 3.30 6.22 -13.66
C GLY A 282 4.22 6.97 -14.61
N TYR A 283 3.76 7.12 -15.84
CA TYR A 283 4.30 8.06 -16.80
C TYR A 283 3.19 8.93 -17.36
N HIS A 284 3.52 10.17 -17.70
CA HIS A 284 2.68 11.02 -18.53
C HIS A 284 3.50 11.76 -19.59
N ASN A 285 2.82 12.38 -20.54
CA ASN A 285 3.47 13.29 -21.46
C ASN A 285 3.26 14.74 -21.02
N HIS A 286 4.28 15.57 -21.21
CA HIS A 286 4.10 17.02 -21.27
C HIS A 286 3.78 17.40 -22.73
N THR A 287 3.31 18.62 -22.95
CA THR A 287 2.81 19.08 -24.25
C THR A 287 3.79 20.06 -24.92
N PRO A 288 3.55 20.47 -26.19
CA PRO A 288 4.42 21.43 -26.88
C PRO A 288 4.46 22.82 -26.25
N SER A 289 3.47 23.15 -25.42
CA SER A 289 3.45 24.37 -24.64
C SER A 289 3.65 24.07 -23.16
N GLY A 290 4.26 25.01 -22.44
CA GLY A 290 4.55 24.88 -21.01
C GLY A 290 5.98 24.43 -20.74
N ILE A 291 6.25 24.13 -19.48
CA ILE A 291 7.61 23.86 -18.99
C ILE A 291 7.86 22.34 -19.08
N PRO A 292 8.85 21.88 -19.86
CA PRO A 292 9.12 20.45 -20.08
C PRO A 292 9.91 19.83 -18.91
N MET A 293 9.39 20.01 -17.70
CA MET A 293 9.96 19.50 -16.46
C MET A 293 8.84 19.28 -15.44
N LEU A 294 9.01 18.25 -14.59
CA LEU A 294 8.06 17.86 -13.55
C LEU A 294 7.76 19.02 -12.60
N SER A 295 6.47 19.36 -12.53
CA SER A 295 5.92 20.47 -11.79
C SER A 295 5.54 20.09 -10.34
N PRO A 296 5.16 21.04 -9.47
CA PRO A 296 4.72 20.71 -8.11
C PRO A 296 3.55 19.71 -8.04
N PRO A 297 2.51 19.79 -8.90
CA PRO A 297 1.50 18.73 -8.99
C PRO A 297 2.08 17.35 -9.34
N ASP A 298 3.06 17.28 -10.24
CA ASP A 298 3.71 16.01 -10.60
C ASP A 298 4.47 15.41 -9.40
N ILE A 299 5.19 16.25 -8.65
CA ILE A 299 5.88 15.84 -7.42
C ILE A 299 4.88 15.33 -6.38
N ASP A 300 3.70 15.94 -6.24
CA ASP A 300 2.64 15.44 -5.36
C ASP A 300 2.03 14.11 -5.86
N GLN A 301 1.93 13.90 -7.17
CA GLN A 301 1.54 12.60 -7.74
C GLN A 301 2.55 11.51 -7.38
N LEU A 302 3.86 11.79 -7.42
CA LEU A 302 4.91 10.89 -6.93
C LEU A 302 4.69 10.53 -5.46
N LEU A 303 4.45 11.52 -4.60
CA LEU A 303 4.15 11.26 -3.19
C LEU A 303 2.89 10.40 -3.05
N GLY A 304 1.89 10.59 -3.91
CA GLY A 304 0.72 9.72 -4.02
C GLY A 304 1.08 8.26 -4.29
N PHE A 305 2.01 7.99 -5.22
CA PHE A 305 2.50 6.63 -5.50
C PHE A 305 3.28 6.06 -4.31
N ALA A 306 4.12 6.88 -3.66
CA ALA A 306 4.87 6.48 -2.48
C ALA A 306 3.95 6.13 -1.31
N ARG A 307 2.92 6.95 -1.05
CA ARG A 307 1.88 6.67 -0.05
C ARG A 307 1.11 5.39 -0.34
N ALA A 308 0.84 5.13 -1.63
CA ALA A 308 0.13 3.93 -2.06
C ALA A 308 0.93 2.63 -1.89
N GLN A 309 2.27 2.72 -1.72
CA GLN A 309 3.07 1.56 -1.32
C GLN A 309 2.80 1.15 0.14
N GLY A 310 2.29 2.06 0.97
CA GLY A 310 2.05 1.83 2.39
C GLY A 310 3.33 1.82 3.23
N ASN A 311 3.18 1.77 4.55
CA ASN A 311 4.31 1.76 5.51
C ASN A 311 5.09 0.43 5.53
N TYR A 312 4.61 -0.57 4.79
CA TYR A 312 5.18 -1.92 4.70
C TYR A 312 5.58 -2.31 3.28
N GLY A 313 5.20 -1.50 2.27
CA GLY A 313 5.86 -1.55 0.97
C GLY A 313 7.21 -0.85 1.05
N ASN A 314 7.90 -0.76 -0.08
CA ASN A 314 9.08 0.09 -0.20
C ASN A 314 8.65 1.38 -0.92
N PRO A 315 8.42 2.51 -0.20
CA PRO A 315 8.07 3.77 -0.82
C PRO A 315 9.08 4.22 -1.87
N SER A 316 10.34 3.82 -1.74
CA SER A 316 11.42 4.08 -2.70
C SER A 316 11.31 3.28 -4.00
N ASN A 317 10.28 2.44 -4.14
CA ASN A 317 9.86 1.88 -5.43
C ASN A 317 8.90 2.80 -6.19
N ALA A 318 8.40 3.87 -5.55
CA ALA A 318 7.56 4.84 -6.21
C ALA A 318 8.35 5.69 -7.20
N TYR A 319 7.82 5.80 -8.41
CA TYR A 319 8.39 6.68 -9.43
C TYR A 319 7.30 7.39 -10.23
N LEU A 320 7.69 8.51 -10.83
CA LEU A 320 6.92 9.20 -11.85
C LEU A 320 7.84 9.61 -12.98
N GLY A 321 7.48 9.23 -14.20
CA GLY A 321 8.21 9.62 -15.40
C GLY A 321 7.43 10.61 -16.24
N MET A 322 8.15 11.43 -16.99
CA MET A 322 7.55 12.26 -18.04
C MET A 322 8.33 12.15 -19.34
N VAL A 323 7.61 12.27 -20.44
CA VAL A 323 8.18 12.47 -21.78
C VAL A 323 7.65 13.79 -22.34
N ALA A 324 8.54 14.60 -22.89
CA ALA A 324 8.19 15.89 -23.46
C ALA A 324 8.73 15.98 -24.91
N PRO A 325 8.29 16.99 -25.68
CA PRO A 325 8.87 17.25 -26.99
C PRO A 325 10.39 17.39 -26.96
N ASN A 326 11.01 17.26 -28.14
CA ASN A 326 12.46 17.35 -28.32
C ASN A 326 13.27 16.24 -27.62
N GLY A 327 12.63 15.12 -27.27
CA GLY A 327 13.30 13.95 -26.69
C GLY A 327 13.62 14.07 -25.20
N MET A 328 13.06 15.07 -24.51
CA MET A 328 13.21 15.20 -23.06
C MET A 328 12.44 14.07 -22.36
N HIS A 329 13.15 13.36 -21.49
CA HIS A 329 12.63 12.19 -20.79
C HIS A 329 13.28 12.16 -19.40
N TYR A 330 12.48 12.36 -18.36
CA TYR A 330 12.91 12.39 -16.97
C TYR A 330 12.09 11.40 -16.15
N VAL A 331 12.73 10.82 -15.16
CA VAL A 331 12.09 9.99 -14.15
C VAL A 331 12.51 10.51 -12.79
N ILE A 332 11.52 10.69 -11.91
CA ILE A 332 11.76 10.96 -10.50
C ILE A 332 11.45 9.72 -9.68
N TRP A 333 12.35 9.40 -8.76
CA TRP A 333 12.18 8.34 -7.78
C TRP A 333 11.99 8.94 -6.41
N PHE A 334 11.07 8.39 -5.65
CA PHE A 334 11.00 8.69 -4.24
C PHE A 334 12.22 8.08 -3.52
N ASN A 335 12.85 8.86 -2.65
CA ASN A 335 14.05 8.50 -1.90
C ASN A 335 13.88 8.76 -0.39
N GLY A 336 12.67 9.10 0.03
CA GLY A 336 12.31 9.25 1.43
C GLY A 336 11.81 7.95 2.05
N ASN A 337 11.55 7.98 3.35
CA ASN A 337 10.81 6.92 4.03
C ASN A 337 9.29 7.14 3.90
N TYR A 338 8.49 6.22 4.43
CA TYR A 338 7.03 6.37 4.37
C TYR A 338 6.52 7.63 5.08
N SER A 339 7.13 8.04 6.20
CA SER A 339 6.77 9.29 6.89
C SER A 339 7.00 10.51 6.02
N ASP A 340 8.06 10.52 5.21
CA ASP A 340 8.31 11.59 4.23
C ASP A 340 7.20 11.60 3.16
N ALA A 341 6.71 10.43 2.74
CA ALA A 341 5.64 10.30 1.74
C ALA A 341 4.28 10.82 2.24
N LEU A 342 4.06 10.79 3.56
CA LEU A 342 2.85 11.36 4.19
C LEU A 342 2.77 12.89 4.09
N THR A 343 3.85 13.55 3.63
CA THR A 343 3.77 14.95 3.23
C THR A 343 2.64 15.12 2.22
N ASN A 344 1.70 15.99 2.55
CA ASN A 344 0.55 16.27 1.72
C ASN A 344 0.39 17.78 1.56
N PHE A 345 0.01 18.21 0.37
CA PHE A 345 -0.15 19.61 0.05
C PHE A 345 -1.62 19.91 -0.22
N SER A 346 -2.15 20.96 0.40
CA SER A 346 -3.45 21.47 0.02
C SER A 346 -3.41 22.05 -1.39
N GLN A 347 -4.57 22.18 -2.03
CA GLN A 347 -4.65 22.82 -3.35
C GLN A 347 -4.08 24.25 -3.34
N ASP A 348 -4.28 25.01 -2.25
CA ASP A 348 -3.72 26.35 -2.10
C ASP A 348 -2.19 26.33 -2.02
N GLN A 349 -1.61 25.36 -1.31
CA GLN A 349 -0.15 25.17 -1.28
C GLN A 349 0.38 24.81 -2.66
N LEU A 350 -0.26 23.88 -3.37
CA LEU A 350 0.11 23.51 -4.73
C LEU A 350 0.00 24.69 -5.70
N ASN A 351 -1.03 25.54 -5.56
CA ASN A 351 -1.17 26.76 -6.35
C ASN A 351 -0.03 27.74 -6.07
N ILE A 352 0.35 27.92 -4.81
CA ILE A 352 1.49 28.76 -4.41
C ILE A 352 2.81 28.21 -4.98
N TYR A 353 3.04 26.90 -4.87
CA TYR A 353 4.26 26.29 -5.42
C TYR A 353 4.29 26.36 -6.94
N THR A 354 3.15 26.17 -7.61
CA THR A 354 3.04 26.31 -9.07
C THR A 354 3.32 27.74 -9.52
N LYS A 355 2.86 28.74 -8.77
CA LYS A 355 3.22 30.14 -9.02
C LYS A 355 4.72 30.36 -8.85
N LYS A 356 5.32 29.90 -7.75
CA LYS A 356 6.77 30.00 -7.51
C LYS A 356 7.59 29.28 -8.57
N TYR A 357 7.11 28.13 -9.05
CA TYR A 357 7.71 27.37 -10.14
C TYR A 357 7.81 28.21 -11.41
N ARG A 358 6.71 28.88 -11.80
CA ARG A 358 6.68 29.79 -12.96
C ARG A 358 7.52 31.06 -12.74
N ASP A 359 7.43 31.67 -11.57
CA ASP A 359 8.21 32.86 -11.23
C ASP A 359 9.73 32.56 -11.31
N ARG A 360 10.16 31.35 -10.91
CA ARG A 360 11.55 30.90 -11.04
C ARG A 360 11.95 30.60 -12.46
N GLU A 361 11.10 29.94 -13.22
CA GLU A 361 11.36 29.68 -14.63
C GLU A 361 11.61 31.00 -15.38
N SER A 362 10.77 32.01 -15.13
CA SER A 362 10.96 33.36 -15.66
C SER A 362 12.25 34.02 -15.18
N ALA A 363 12.66 33.81 -13.94
CA ALA A 363 13.93 34.39 -13.44
C ALA A 363 15.16 33.69 -14.05
N LEU A 364 15.09 32.36 -14.24
CA LEU A 364 16.16 31.59 -14.86
C LEU A 364 16.31 31.92 -16.36
N SER A 365 15.22 32.32 -17.04
CA SER A 365 15.27 32.66 -18.46
C SER A 365 15.99 33.98 -18.77
N GLU A 366 16.33 34.75 -17.74
CA GLU A 366 17.15 35.97 -17.82
C GLU A 366 18.67 35.68 -17.77
N ASP A 367 19.09 34.44 -17.49
CA ASP A 367 20.50 34.04 -17.39
C ASP A 367 20.90 33.10 -18.53
N LEU A 368 21.88 33.52 -19.33
CA LEU A 368 22.42 32.76 -20.47
C LEU A 368 23.04 31.40 -20.11
N ASN A 369 23.29 31.12 -18.83
CA ASN A 369 23.69 29.78 -18.39
C ASN A 369 22.54 28.77 -18.47
N TYR A 370 21.29 29.26 -18.41
CA TYR A 370 20.07 28.45 -18.30
C TYR A 370 19.17 28.54 -19.53
N VAL A 371 19.53 29.34 -20.52
CA VAL A 371 18.86 29.44 -21.83
C VAL A 371 19.87 29.39 -22.97
N ASN A 372 19.40 29.06 -24.18
CA ASN A 372 20.29 29.09 -25.36
C ASN A 372 20.53 30.52 -25.89
N TYR A 373 19.56 31.42 -25.67
CA TYR A 373 19.63 32.85 -25.93
C TYR A 373 18.57 33.53 -25.05
N LEU A 374 18.73 34.84 -24.76
CA LEU A 374 17.81 35.55 -23.87
C LEU A 374 16.37 35.53 -24.42
N GLY A 375 15.42 35.14 -23.58
CA GLY A 375 14.02 34.98 -23.94
C GLY A 375 13.67 33.66 -24.65
N ALA A 376 14.61 32.70 -24.72
CA ALA A 376 14.32 31.31 -25.08
C ALA A 376 13.77 30.52 -23.88
N ASP A 377 13.19 29.35 -24.15
CA ASP A 377 12.88 28.36 -23.12
C ASP A 377 14.16 27.90 -22.40
N LEU A 378 13.99 27.44 -21.16
CA LEU A 378 15.09 26.90 -20.37
C LEU A 378 15.76 25.71 -21.09
N ASN A 379 17.10 25.72 -21.10
CA ASN A 379 17.90 24.58 -21.50
C ASN A 379 17.88 23.49 -20.42
N THR A 380 18.52 22.35 -20.67
CA THR A 380 18.57 21.22 -19.72
C THR A 380 19.05 21.63 -18.32
N ASN A 381 20.11 22.42 -18.22
CA ASN A 381 20.63 22.88 -16.92
C ASN A 381 19.62 23.79 -16.20
N GLY A 382 18.93 24.67 -16.94
CA GLY A 382 17.89 25.53 -16.39
C GLY A 382 16.71 24.74 -15.83
N LEU A 383 16.23 23.75 -16.58
CA LEU A 383 15.12 22.87 -16.17
C LEU A 383 15.48 22.03 -14.94
N GLU A 384 16.67 21.42 -14.93
CA GLU A 384 17.14 20.61 -13.80
C GLU A 384 17.29 21.48 -12.54
N LYS A 385 17.83 22.69 -12.68
CA LYS A 385 17.93 23.66 -11.57
C LYS A 385 16.55 24.06 -11.04
N LEU A 386 15.62 24.37 -11.93
CA LEU A 386 14.23 24.68 -11.59
C LEU A 386 13.59 23.56 -10.75
N PHE A 387 13.81 22.30 -11.15
CA PHE A 387 13.30 21.14 -10.43
C PHE A 387 13.83 21.06 -9.00
N PHE A 388 15.16 21.15 -8.79
CA PHE A 388 15.74 21.06 -7.44
C PHE A 388 15.35 22.24 -6.54
N GLU A 389 15.27 23.47 -7.07
CA GLU A 389 14.77 24.61 -6.31
C GLU A 389 13.29 24.46 -5.92
N THR A 390 12.53 23.73 -6.74
CA THR A 390 11.13 23.39 -6.46
C THR A 390 11.02 22.38 -5.33
N LEU A 391 11.78 21.28 -5.37
CA LEU A 391 11.85 20.31 -4.27
C LEU A 391 12.22 21.00 -2.95
N LYS A 392 13.24 21.86 -2.97
CA LYS A 392 13.64 22.64 -1.78
C LYS A 392 12.51 23.49 -1.22
N SER A 393 11.71 24.10 -2.09
CA SER A 393 10.57 24.94 -1.69
C SER A 393 9.40 24.16 -1.11
N MET A 394 9.26 22.92 -1.54
CA MET A 394 8.25 21.99 -1.07
C MET A 394 8.71 21.23 0.19
N GLY A 395 9.97 21.42 0.64
CA GLY A 395 10.54 20.71 1.79
C GLY A 395 10.94 19.26 1.49
N LEU A 396 11.20 18.93 0.22
CA LEU A 396 11.49 17.58 -0.28
C LEU A 396 12.95 17.43 -0.75
N GLU A 397 13.85 18.33 -0.33
CA GLU A 397 15.28 18.26 -0.64
C GLU A 397 15.87 16.92 -0.13
N GLY A 398 16.53 16.18 -1.03
CA GLY A 398 17.10 14.85 -0.73
C GLY A 398 16.08 13.70 -0.65
N LYS A 399 14.79 13.97 -0.84
CA LYS A 399 13.70 12.97 -0.76
C LYS A 399 13.22 12.50 -2.14
N VAL A 400 13.72 13.11 -3.21
CA VAL A 400 13.38 12.76 -4.59
C VAL A 400 14.64 12.79 -5.43
N ASN A 401 14.92 11.69 -6.12
CA ASN A 401 16.05 11.57 -7.06
C ASN A 401 15.56 11.89 -8.47
N LEU A 402 16.36 12.64 -9.25
CA LEU A 402 16.07 12.95 -10.65
C LEU A 402 17.00 12.16 -11.57
N GLN A 403 16.41 11.54 -12.59
CA GLN A 403 17.15 10.87 -13.66
C GLN A 403 16.71 11.36 -15.02
N LYS A 404 17.68 11.53 -15.91
CA LYS A 404 17.47 11.87 -17.32
C LYS A 404 17.72 10.65 -18.18
N ILE A 405 16.88 10.42 -19.18
CA ILE A 405 17.04 9.39 -20.18
C ILE A 405 17.33 10.09 -21.51
N GLU A 406 18.51 9.84 -22.07
CA GLU A 406 18.92 10.37 -23.36
C GLU A 406 18.26 9.58 -24.51
N ASN A 407 18.29 10.13 -25.73
CA ASN A 407 17.63 9.53 -26.89
C ASN A 407 18.16 8.13 -27.27
N ASP A 408 19.41 7.83 -26.91
CA ASP A 408 20.06 6.53 -27.08
C ASP A 408 19.74 5.53 -25.95
N GLY A 409 18.90 5.92 -24.99
CA GLY A 409 18.53 5.12 -23.83
C GLY A 409 19.52 5.21 -22.67
N ILE A 410 20.57 6.03 -22.77
CA ILE A 410 21.50 6.23 -21.66
C ILE A 410 20.78 6.94 -20.51
N VAL A 411 20.80 6.31 -19.34
CA VAL A 411 20.27 6.89 -18.09
C VAL A 411 21.38 7.66 -17.38
N LYS A 412 21.07 8.86 -16.90
CA LYS A 412 21.96 9.69 -16.09
C LYS A 412 21.28 10.10 -14.78
N ASN A 413 21.99 9.98 -13.68
CA ASN A 413 21.61 10.60 -12.41
C ASN A 413 21.91 12.09 -12.47
N ILE A 414 20.95 12.92 -12.08
CA ILE A 414 21.14 14.36 -11.93
C ILE A 414 21.21 14.68 -10.45
N ASN A 415 22.26 15.36 -10.03
CA ASN A 415 22.47 15.84 -8.66
C ASN A 415 22.74 17.34 -8.66
N VAL A 416 22.80 17.96 -7.49
CA VAL A 416 23.29 19.34 -7.34
C VAL A 416 24.64 19.35 -6.65
N ASN A 417 25.55 20.21 -7.13
CA ASN A 417 26.81 20.46 -6.45
C ASN A 417 26.64 21.48 -5.30
N THR A 418 27.75 21.81 -4.61
CA THR A 418 27.76 22.77 -3.49
C THR A 418 27.31 24.19 -3.86
N ASN A 419 27.29 24.53 -5.15
CA ASN A 419 26.81 25.82 -5.68
C ASN A 419 25.36 25.75 -6.18
N ASN A 420 24.61 24.69 -5.85
CA ASN A 420 23.26 24.41 -6.34
C ASN A 420 23.16 24.39 -7.87
N GLN A 421 24.22 23.93 -8.55
CA GLN A 421 24.22 23.72 -9.99
C GLN A 421 23.99 22.24 -10.30
N PRO A 422 23.14 21.91 -11.27
CA PRO A 422 22.97 20.54 -11.73
C PRO A 422 24.27 19.95 -12.24
N ILE A 423 24.53 18.70 -11.87
CA ILE A 423 25.62 17.87 -12.37
C ILE A 423 25.04 16.52 -12.78
N SER A 424 25.48 16.02 -13.92
CA SER A 424 24.99 14.76 -14.49
C SER A 424 26.06 13.69 -14.41
N THR A 425 25.69 12.50 -13.93
CA THR A 425 26.57 11.32 -13.89
C THR A 425 25.90 10.16 -14.62
N THR A 426 26.58 9.59 -15.60
CA THR A 426 26.06 8.43 -16.35
C THR A 426 25.92 7.21 -15.45
N CYS A 427 24.77 6.54 -15.53
CA CYS A 427 24.53 5.27 -14.85
C CYS A 427 25.39 4.16 -15.49
N SER A 428 26.39 3.65 -14.77
CA SER A 428 27.18 2.49 -15.18
C SER A 428 26.36 1.21 -15.26
#